data_AF-A0ABD5JI30-F1
#
_entry.id   AF-A0ABD5JI30-F1
#
_cell.length_a   1.000
_cell.length_b   1.000
_cell.length_c   1.000
_cell.angle_alpha   90.00
_cell.angle_beta   90.00
_cell.angle_gamma   90.00
#
_symmetry.space_group_name_H-M   'P 1'
#
loop_
_entity.id
_entity.type
_entity.pdbx_description
1 polymer ?
#
loop_
_entity_poly.entity_id
_entity_poly.type
_entity_poly.pdbx_seq_one_letter_code
_entity_poly.pdbx_strand_id
1 'polypeptide(L)'
;MMPLRTYIDTARARIGRVATTAGSAALTAGLFTDAVTLPGLTAALGAALLGVGFSPRLIAAPEKVKPIAMMVYASPHAGMAGILVAERVASGGVARLVEAGAVTAWTAGVWWIRPASLAKRIAKPWPADEATEQPQETSPAVQEVADPAARWWAENVAREGGIAPGTRLVATQRIDADRKAAVIAATTPGVPVPEISITRLSALTDIPEDKISIDPIPGRGAGLRMLTIGKKRGASADTWTEIARSALPGVELVETNTYELKELR
;
A
#
# COMPACT_ATOMS: atom_id res chain seq x y z
N MET A 1 7.58 18.17 5.00
CA MET A 1 6.45 17.74 5.87
C MET A 1 5.96 16.40 5.35
N MET A 2 6.07 15.32 6.12
CA MET A 2 5.64 13.98 5.68
C MET A 2 4.10 13.91 5.68
N PRO A 3 3.44 13.25 4.71
CA PRO A 3 1.98 13.13 4.70
C PRO A 3 1.49 12.40 5.96
N LEU A 4 0.39 12.87 6.56
CA LEU A 4 -0.16 12.35 7.82
C LEU A 4 -0.46 10.84 7.77
N ARG A 5 -0.84 10.32 6.60
CA ARG A 5 -1.04 8.88 6.34
C ARG A 5 0.26 8.08 6.47
N THR A 6 1.35 8.59 5.90
CA THR A 6 2.68 7.97 5.98
C THR A 6 3.17 7.91 7.43
N TYR A 7 2.89 8.94 8.23
CA TYR A 7 3.22 8.96 9.65
C TYR A 7 2.48 7.88 10.46
N ILE A 8 1.16 7.77 10.26
CA ILE A 8 0.33 6.77 10.96
C ILE A 8 0.74 5.34 10.61
N ASP A 9 1.00 5.06 9.33
CA ASP A 9 1.42 3.72 8.90
C ASP A 9 2.83 3.36 9.41
N THR A 10 3.73 4.35 9.46
CA THR A 10 5.08 4.16 10.04
C THR A 10 5.01 3.91 11.55
N ALA A 11 4.20 4.69 12.28
CA ALA A 11 3.99 4.51 13.72
C ALA A 11 3.40 3.11 14.02
N ARG A 12 2.40 2.69 13.26
CA ARG A 12 1.76 1.38 13.40
C ARG A 12 2.71 0.22 13.09
N ALA A 13 3.58 0.37 12.09
CA ALA A 13 4.62 -0.61 11.79
C ALA A 13 5.66 -0.72 12.92
N ARG A 14 6.03 0.41 13.55
CA ARG A 14 6.93 0.42 14.71
C ARG A 14 6.31 -0.25 15.93
N ILE A 15 5.04 0.03 16.23
CA ILE A 15 4.32 -0.59 17.36
C ILE A 15 4.28 -2.12 17.23
N GLY A 16 4.01 -2.64 16.03
CA GLY A 16 4.02 -4.09 15.79
C GLY A 16 5.38 -4.73 16.08
N ARG A 17 6.48 -4.06 15.72
CA ARG A 17 7.83 -4.55 16.01
C ARG A 17 8.15 -4.50 17.50
N VAL A 18 7.78 -3.42 18.17
CA VAL A 18 7.96 -3.28 19.63
C VAL A 18 7.21 -4.39 20.37
N ALA A 19 5.99 -4.71 19.94
CA ALA A 19 5.22 -5.82 20.51
C ALA A 19 5.91 -7.18 20.30
N THR A 20 6.43 -7.45 19.10
CA THR A 20 7.18 -8.69 18.84
C THR A 20 8.46 -8.78 19.67
N THR A 21 9.22 -7.68 19.82
CA THR A 21 10.43 -7.67 20.66
C THR A 21 10.09 -7.87 22.13
N ALA A 22 9.01 -7.25 22.63
CA ALA A 22 8.57 -7.42 24.00
C ALA A 22 8.10 -8.86 24.28
N GLY A 23 7.32 -9.45 23.36
CA GLY A 23 6.90 -10.85 23.47
C GLY A 23 8.08 -11.82 23.43
N SER A 24 9.05 -11.58 22.55
CA SER A 24 10.28 -12.40 22.46
C SER A 24 11.13 -12.31 23.74
N ALA A 25 11.23 -11.11 24.32
CA ALA A 25 11.94 -10.91 25.59
C ALA A 25 11.22 -11.63 26.75
N ALA A 26 9.89 -11.56 26.80
CA ALA A 26 9.10 -12.26 27.81
C ALA A 26 9.24 -13.79 27.71
N LEU A 27 9.15 -14.35 26.50
CA LEU A 27 9.40 -15.77 26.25
C LEU A 27 10.83 -16.18 26.63
N THR A 28 11.82 -15.40 26.19
CA THR A 28 13.23 -15.68 26.53
C THR A 28 13.46 -15.65 28.03
N ALA A 29 12.85 -14.71 28.75
CA ALA A 29 12.93 -14.66 30.21
C ALA A 29 12.24 -15.87 30.87
N GLY A 30 11.14 -16.38 30.29
CA GLY A 30 10.44 -17.58 30.76
C GLY A 30 11.30 -18.84 30.77
N LEU A 31 12.29 -18.93 29.86
CA LEU A 31 13.28 -20.01 29.85
C LEU A 31 14.16 -20.05 31.12
N PHE A 32 14.32 -18.92 31.80
CA PHE A 32 15.20 -18.78 32.97
C PHE A 32 14.43 -18.58 34.28
N THR A 33 13.19 -18.10 34.23
CA THR A 33 12.40 -17.83 35.43
C THR A 33 10.89 -17.97 35.21
N ASP A 34 10.23 -18.63 36.16
CA ASP A 34 8.76 -18.76 36.19
C ASP A 34 8.06 -17.43 36.55
N ALA A 35 8.79 -16.44 37.07
CA ALA A 35 8.21 -15.18 37.55
C ALA A 35 7.54 -14.36 36.43
N VAL A 36 7.95 -14.57 35.17
CA VAL A 36 7.41 -13.85 34.01
C VAL A 36 6.30 -14.61 33.28
N THR A 37 6.07 -15.88 33.60
CA THR A 37 5.10 -16.73 32.90
C THR A 37 3.67 -16.20 33.05
N LEU A 38 3.22 -15.96 34.29
CA LEU A 38 1.84 -15.49 34.54
C LEU A 38 1.61 -14.07 34.00
N PRO A 39 2.49 -13.07 34.24
CA PRO A 39 2.36 -11.74 33.65
C PRO A 39 2.46 -11.76 32.11
N GLY A 40 3.31 -12.60 31.54
CA GLY A 40 3.45 -12.76 30.11
C GLY A 40 2.18 -13.33 29.46
N LEU A 41 1.57 -14.33 30.11
CA LEU A 41 0.32 -14.94 29.65
C LEU A 41 -0.86 -13.95 29.71
N THR A 42 -1.00 -13.21 30.81
CA THR A 42 -2.05 -12.19 30.93
C THR A 42 -1.86 -11.05 29.93
N ALA A 43 -0.62 -10.62 29.70
CA ALA A 43 -0.31 -9.62 28.67
C ALA A 43 -0.62 -10.13 27.26
N ALA A 44 -0.27 -11.39 26.94
CA ALA A 44 -0.56 -11.99 25.64
C ALA A 44 -2.07 -12.09 25.38
N LEU A 45 -2.83 -12.58 26.36
CA LEU A 45 -4.29 -12.69 26.29
C LEU A 45 -4.95 -11.30 26.21
N GLY A 46 -4.52 -10.37 27.05
CA GLY A 46 -5.02 -8.98 27.04
C GLY A 46 -4.76 -8.31 25.70
N ALA A 47 -3.56 -8.44 25.14
CA ALA A 47 -3.22 -7.90 23.83
C ALA A 47 -4.04 -8.53 22.70
N ALA A 48 -4.29 -9.85 22.77
CA ALA A 48 -5.13 -10.53 21.79
C ALA A 48 -6.58 -10.02 21.83
N LEU A 49 -7.18 -10.01 23.03
CA LEU A 49 -8.57 -9.61 23.23
C LEU A 49 -8.79 -8.14 22.91
N LEU A 50 -7.92 -7.26 23.41
CA LEU A 50 -7.99 -5.83 23.10
C LEU A 50 -7.72 -5.57 21.62
N GLY A 51 -6.74 -6.27 21.03
CA GLY A 51 -6.38 -6.12 19.64
C GLY A 51 -7.49 -6.55 18.68
N VAL A 52 -8.18 -7.66 18.96
CA VAL A 52 -9.35 -8.10 18.19
C VAL A 52 -10.55 -7.20 18.44
N GLY A 53 -10.87 -6.94 19.72
CA GLY A 53 -12.08 -6.24 20.14
C GLY A 53 -12.09 -4.73 19.86
N PHE A 54 -10.91 -4.10 19.72
CA PHE A 54 -10.80 -2.67 19.42
C PHE A 54 -10.23 -2.38 18.03
N SER A 55 -10.04 -3.37 17.16
CA SER A 55 -9.61 -3.10 15.79
C SER A 55 -10.81 -2.82 14.89
N PRO A 56 -11.06 -1.56 14.46
CA PRO A 56 -12.25 -1.24 13.67
C PRO A 56 -12.26 -1.99 12.34
N ARG A 57 -11.07 -2.27 11.79
CA ARG A 57 -10.91 -3.04 10.54
C ARG A 57 -11.28 -4.51 10.68
N LEU A 58 -11.03 -5.14 11.83
CA LEU A 58 -11.42 -6.54 12.05
C LEU A 58 -12.90 -6.65 12.39
N ILE A 59 -13.43 -5.68 13.13
CA ILE A 59 -14.85 -5.62 13.49
C ILE A 59 -15.72 -5.42 12.24
N ALA A 60 -15.30 -4.52 11.34
CA ALA A 60 -15.97 -4.21 10.08
C ALA A 60 -15.62 -5.18 8.92
N ALA A 61 -14.90 -6.27 9.18
CA ALA A 61 -14.56 -7.25 8.16
C ALA A 61 -15.82 -8.00 7.68
N PRO A 62 -15.91 -8.41 6.40
CA PRO A 62 -17.02 -9.22 5.91
C PRO A 62 -17.15 -10.54 6.69
N GLU A 63 -18.37 -10.96 7.02
CA GLU A 63 -18.64 -12.10 7.90
C GLU A 63 -17.94 -13.41 7.46
N LYS A 64 -17.77 -13.63 6.15
CA LYS A 64 -17.06 -14.81 5.62
C LYS A 64 -15.56 -14.83 5.96
N VAL A 65 -14.89 -13.68 5.98
CA VAL A 65 -13.42 -13.57 6.19
C VAL A 65 -13.04 -13.08 7.58
N LYS A 66 -13.99 -12.50 8.31
CA LYS A 66 -13.85 -12.03 9.69
C LYS A 66 -13.26 -13.08 10.65
N PRO A 67 -13.76 -14.33 10.73
CA PRO A 67 -13.17 -15.32 11.63
C PRO A 67 -11.73 -15.66 11.25
N ILE A 68 -11.42 -15.74 9.95
CA ILE A 68 -10.07 -16.01 9.45
C ILE A 68 -9.13 -14.86 9.83
N ALA A 69 -9.55 -13.61 9.60
CA ALA A 69 -8.76 -12.45 9.95
C ALA A 69 -8.52 -12.35 11.48
N MET A 70 -9.53 -12.66 12.29
CA MET A 70 -9.40 -12.70 13.75
C MET A 70 -8.46 -13.82 14.21
N MET A 71 -8.57 -15.03 13.64
CA MET A 71 -7.66 -16.15 13.93
C MET A 71 -6.21 -15.82 13.56
N VAL A 72 -5.97 -15.27 12.36
CA VAL A 72 -4.64 -14.85 11.92
C VAL A 72 -4.07 -13.74 12.82
N TYR A 73 -4.93 -12.85 13.32
CA TYR A 73 -4.52 -11.81 14.25
C TYR A 73 -4.17 -12.37 15.64
N ALA A 74 -4.97 -13.30 16.15
CA ALA A 74 -4.82 -13.87 17.49
C ALA A 74 -3.74 -14.97 17.59
N SER A 75 -3.40 -15.62 16.47
CA SER A 75 -2.47 -16.76 16.46
C SER A 75 -1.10 -16.51 17.10
N PRO A 76 -0.46 -15.33 16.99
CA PRO A 76 0.83 -15.09 17.65
C PRO A 76 0.68 -15.12 19.17
N HIS A 77 -0.41 -14.56 19.69
CA HIS A 77 -0.68 -14.52 21.12
C HIS A 77 -1.02 -15.90 21.68
N ALA A 78 -1.80 -16.69 20.95
CA ALA A 78 -2.07 -18.08 21.31
C ALA A 78 -0.78 -18.93 21.29
N GLY A 79 0.07 -18.75 20.28
CA GLY A 79 1.37 -19.41 20.19
C GLY A 79 2.29 -19.04 21.36
N MET A 80 2.37 -17.74 21.68
CA MET A 80 3.14 -17.25 22.83
C MET A 80 2.64 -17.84 24.15
N ALA A 81 1.32 -17.83 24.38
CA ALA A 81 0.73 -18.42 25.57
C ALA A 81 1.01 -19.93 25.67
N GLY A 82 0.93 -20.65 24.54
CA GLY A 82 1.27 -22.08 24.47
C GLY A 82 2.72 -22.37 24.86
N ILE A 83 3.67 -21.56 24.37
CA ILE A 83 5.09 -21.71 24.73
C ILE A 83 5.30 -21.42 26.23
N LEU A 84 4.71 -20.33 26.76
CA LEU A 84 4.80 -20.00 28.19
C LEU A 84 4.22 -21.11 29.10
N VAL A 85 3.12 -21.76 28.68
CA VAL A 85 2.57 -22.90 29.42
C VAL A 85 3.49 -24.12 29.30
N ALA A 86 4.04 -24.39 28.12
CA ALA A 86 4.98 -25.49 27.91
C ALA A 86 6.23 -25.35 28.79
N GLU A 87 6.80 -24.14 28.87
CA GLU A 87 7.94 -23.78 29.73
C GLU A 87 7.72 -24.07 31.21
N ARG A 88 6.45 -24.08 31.65
CA ARG A 88 6.08 -24.36 33.03
C ARG A 88 6.02 -25.86 33.34
N VAL A 89 5.71 -26.68 32.33
CA VAL A 89 5.47 -28.12 32.48
C VAL A 89 6.72 -28.93 32.15
N ALA A 90 7.55 -28.45 31.24
CA ALA A 90 8.75 -29.17 30.86
C ALA A 90 9.85 -29.02 31.92
N SER A 91 10.48 -30.14 32.28
CA SER A 91 11.63 -30.17 33.18
C SER A 91 12.78 -30.90 32.49
N GLY A 92 13.98 -30.32 32.59
CA GLY A 92 15.21 -30.91 32.04
C GLY A 92 15.87 -30.10 30.92
N GLY A 93 17.18 -30.29 30.73
CA GLY A 93 17.99 -29.48 29.81
C GLY A 93 17.62 -29.63 28.33
N VAL A 94 17.26 -30.85 27.89
CA VAL A 94 16.83 -31.08 26.50
C VAL A 94 15.51 -30.38 26.21
N ALA A 95 14.58 -30.37 27.17
CA ALA A 95 13.33 -29.64 27.02
C ALA A 95 13.56 -28.13 26.87
N ARG A 96 14.50 -27.56 27.64
CA ARG A 96 14.89 -26.14 27.51
C ARG A 96 15.48 -25.80 26.13
N LEU A 97 16.23 -26.71 25.51
CA LEU A 97 16.72 -26.51 24.14
C LEU A 97 15.59 -26.51 23.11
N VAL A 98 14.61 -27.40 23.26
CA VAL A 98 13.43 -27.44 22.39
C VAL A 98 12.59 -26.17 22.57
N GLU A 99 12.40 -25.70 23.81
CA GLU A 99 11.72 -24.44 24.11
C GLU A 99 12.45 -23.24 23.50
N ALA A 100 13.77 -23.13 23.67
CA ALA A 100 14.57 -22.08 23.03
C ALA A 100 14.44 -22.09 21.50
N GLY A 101 14.41 -23.29 20.90
CA GLY A 101 14.10 -23.47 19.48
C GLY A 101 12.70 -22.98 19.12
N ALA A 102 11.69 -23.31 19.91
CA ALA A 102 10.31 -22.86 19.71
C ALA A 102 10.17 -21.33 19.82
N VAL A 103 10.81 -20.69 20.82
CA VAL A 103 10.86 -19.23 20.96
C VAL A 103 11.49 -18.60 19.73
N THR A 104 12.65 -19.10 19.30
CA THR A 104 13.36 -18.59 18.12
C THR A 104 12.51 -18.71 16.86
N ALA A 105 11.89 -19.88 16.63
CA ALA A 105 11.02 -20.13 15.49
C ALA A 105 9.77 -19.23 15.52
N TRP A 106 9.15 -19.07 16.68
CA TRP A 106 7.99 -18.19 16.87
C TRP A 106 8.36 -16.73 16.56
N THR A 107 9.46 -16.23 17.13
CA THR A 107 9.94 -14.85 16.91
C THR A 107 10.23 -14.60 15.43
N ALA A 108 10.98 -15.49 14.78
CA ALA A 108 11.30 -15.38 13.36
C ALA A 108 10.03 -15.43 12.49
N GLY A 109 9.12 -16.36 12.78
CA GLY A 109 7.85 -16.52 12.06
C GLY A 109 6.96 -15.29 12.15
N VAL A 110 6.75 -14.75 13.36
CA VAL A 110 5.94 -13.55 13.57
C VAL A 110 6.57 -12.33 12.90
N TRP A 111 7.91 -12.20 12.98
CA TRP A 111 8.65 -11.12 12.35
C TRP A 111 8.53 -11.13 10.82
N TRP A 112 8.61 -12.32 10.21
CA TRP A 112 8.51 -12.52 8.77
C TRP A 112 7.09 -12.36 8.24
N ILE A 113 6.12 -13.10 8.80
CA ILE A 113 4.74 -13.16 8.31
C ILE A 113 3.99 -11.84 8.54
N ARG A 114 4.30 -11.15 9.64
CA ARG A 114 3.59 -9.94 10.10
C ARG A 114 2.08 -10.17 10.19
N PRO A 115 1.63 -11.10 11.05
CA PRO A 115 0.24 -11.57 11.13
C PRO A 115 -0.78 -10.43 11.27
N ALA A 116 -0.50 -9.38 12.05
CA ALA A 116 -1.39 -8.23 12.16
C ALA A 116 -1.60 -7.46 10.83
N SER A 117 -0.58 -7.42 9.95
CA SER A 117 -0.71 -6.84 8.62
C SER A 117 -1.46 -7.78 7.68
N LEU A 118 -1.22 -9.09 7.78
CA LEU A 118 -1.90 -10.10 6.98
C LEU A 118 -3.40 -10.16 7.32
N ALA A 119 -3.75 -10.21 8.60
CA ALA A 119 -5.13 -10.14 9.09
C ALA A 119 -5.87 -8.91 8.55
N LYS A 120 -5.22 -7.73 8.54
CA LYS A 120 -5.81 -6.51 7.97
C LYS A 120 -5.98 -6.55 6.45
N ARG A 121 -5.14 -7.31 5.74
CA ARG A 121 -5.29 -7.54 4.29
C ARG A 121 -6.48 -8.48 4.02
N ILE A 122 -6.62 -9.54 4.81
CA ILE A 122 -7.75 -10.48 4.73
C ILE A 122 -9.07 -9.79 5.09
N ALA A 123 -9.06 -8.96 6.14
CA ALA A 123 -10.21 -8.19 6.59
C ALA A 123 -10.60 -7.04 5.66
N LYS A 124 -9.77 -6.72 4.67
CA LYS A 124 -10.13 -5.73 3.66
C LYS A 124 -11.33 -6.30 2.91
N PRO A 125 -12.48 -5.58 2.86
CA PRO A 125 -13.59 -6.01 2.04
C PRO A 125 -13.09 -6.27 0.63
N TRP A 126 -13.24 -7.51 0.16
CA TRP A 126 -13.19 -7.78 -1.27
C TRP A 126 -14.28 -6.90 -1.89
N PRO A 127 -14.00 -6.10 -2.93
CA PRO A 127 -15.08 -5.41 -3.62
C PRO A 127 -16.05 -6.50 -4.07
N ALA A 128 -17.26 -6.52 -3.48
CA ALA A 128 -18.36 -7.19 -4.13
C ALA A 128 -18.45 -6.52 -5.50
N ASP A 129 -18.40 -7.34 -6.56
CA ASP A 129 -18.45 -6.94 -7.97
C ASP A 129 -17.10 -6.60 -8.65
N GLU A 130 -16.33 -7.65 -8.96
CA GLU A 130 -15.65 -7.76 -10.27
C GLU A 130 -16.58 -8.33 -11.36
N ALA A 131 -17.86 -8.59 -11.03
CA ALA A 131 -18.94 -8.80 -11.98
C ALA A 131 -19.89 -7.59 -11.88
N THR A 132 -19.73 -6.62 -12.78
CA THR A 132 -20.47 -5.34 -12.84
C THR A 132 -19.92 -4.25 -11.90
N GLU A 133 -18.74 -3.71 -12.22
CA GLU A 133 -18.31 -2.40 -11.68
C GLU A 133 -19.24 -1.28 -12.22
N GLN A 134 -20.42 -1.12 -11.60
CA GLN A 134 -21.05 0.19 -11.52
C GLN A 134 -20.37 0.95 -10.37
N PRO A 135 -19.75 2.11 -10.62
CA PRO A 135 -19.13 2.88 -9.56
C PRO A 135 -20.23 3.47 -8.67
N GLN A 136 -20.46 2.85 -7.51
CA GLN A 136 -21.23 3.45 -6.45
C GLN A 136 -20.45 4.67 -5.94
N GLU A 137 -21.02 5.84 -6.23
CA GLU A 137 -20.65 7.16 -5.73
C GLU A 137 -20.43 7.12 -4.22
N THR A 138 -19.18 6.90 -3.80
CA THR A 138 -18.77 7.37 -2.48
C THR A 138 -18.50 8.85 -2.64
N SER A 139 -19.53 9.65 -2.41
CA SER A 139 -19.40 11.04 -2.01
C SER A 139 -18.62 11.06 -0.70
N PRO A 140 -17.35 11.51 -0.65
CA PRO A 140 -16.81 11.95 0.61
C PRO A 140 -17.46 13.30 0.90
N ALA A 141 -18.16 13.37 2.03
CA ALA A 141 -18.43 14.63 2.69
C ALA A 141 -17.18 15.52 2.60
N VAL A 142 -17.38 16.67 1.96
CA VAL A 142 -16.54 17.85 1.88
C VAL A 142 -15.36 17.82 2.87
N GLN A 143 -14.19 17.40 2.39
CA GLN A 143 -12.96 18.03 2.84
C GLN A 143 -12.57 19.04 1.76
N GLU A 144 -13.26 20.18 1.76
CA GLU A 144 -12.76 21.44 1.22
C GLU A 144 -11.52 21.85 2.03
N VAL A 145 -10.41 21.18 1.77
CA VAL A 145 -9.16 21.90 1.60
C VAL A 145 -8.88 21.75 0.11
N ALA A 146 -9.46 22.64 -0.68
CA ALA A 146 -9.32 22.63 -2.12
C ALA A 146 -7.82 22.64 -2.46
N ASP A 147 -7.31 21.51 -2.98
CA ASP A 147 -5.97 21.42 -3.53
C ASP A 147 -5.81 22.59 -4.51
N PRO A 148 -4.84 23.51 -4.31
CA PRO A 148 -4.64 24.65 -5.20
C PRO A 148 -4.53 24.24 -6.67
N ALA A 149 -3.99 23.05 -6.94
CA ALA A 149 -3.91 22.50 -8.30
C ALA A 149 -5.28 22.08 -8.85
N ALA A 150 -6.15 21.51 -8.02
CA ALA A 150 -7.50 21.13 -8.42
C ALA A 150 -8.38 22.37 -8.66
N ARG A 151 -8.24 23.41 -7.83
CA ARG A 151 -8.90 24.70 -8.03
C ARG A 151 -8.42 25.37 -9.32
N TRP A 152 -7.10 25.47 -9.51
CA TRP A 152 -6.54 26.05 -10.72
C TRP A 152 -6.99 25.29 -11.98
N TRP A 153 -7.05 23.96 -11.92
CA TRP A 153 -7.54 23.13 -13.03
C TRP A 153 -9.01 23.44 -13.36
N ALA A 154 -9.86 23.53 -12.34
CA ALA A 154 -11.28 23.86 -12.52
C ALA A 154 -11.47 25.24 -13.16
N GLU A 155 -10.70 26.24 -12.71
CA GLU A 155 -10.82 27.62 -13.16
C GLU A 155 -10.23 27.86 -14.56
N ASN A 156 -9.12 27.19 -14.92
CA ASN A 156 -8.37 27.52 -16.13
C ASN A 156 -8.51 26.48 -17.25
N VAL A 157 -8.61 25.20 -16.89
CA VAL A 157 -8.54 24.09 -17.84
C VAL A 157 -9.92 23.48 -18.09
N ALA A 158 -10.68 23.21 -17.03
CA ALA A 158 -11.95 22.49 -17.08
C ALA A 158 -13.20 23.38 -17.20
N ARG A 159 -13.01 24.71 -17.23
CA ARG A 159 -14.09 25.66 -17.51
C ARG A 159 -14.75 25.40 -18.86
N GLU A 160 -15.99 25.86 -19.02
CA GLU A 160 -16.69 25.81 -20.30
C GLU A 160 -15.89 26.55 -21.39
N GLY A 161 -15.73 25.92 -22.57
CA GLY A 161 -14.85 26.41 -23.64
C GLY A 161 -13.34 26.28 -23.37
N GLY A 162 -12.96 25.66 -22.24
CA GLY A 162 -11.58 25.41 -21.85
C GLY A 162 -10.86 24.34 -22.68
N ILE A 163 -9.73 23.86 -22.17
CA ILE A 163 -8.91 22.83 -22.84
C ILE A 163 -9.47 21.44 -22.59
N ALA A 164 -10.02 21.20 -21.39
CA ALA A 164 -10.57 19.91 -20.99
C ALA A 164 -11.90 20.09 -20.24
N PRO A 165 -12.95 20.64 -20.88
CA PRO A 165 -14.24 20.85 -20.24
C PRO A 165 -14.83 19.54 -19.71
N GLY A 166 -15.54 19.60 -18.58
CA GLY A 166 -16.12 18.39 -17.97
C GLY A 166 -15.08 17.46 -17.34
N THR A 167 -13.93 17.98 -16.93
CA THR A 167 -12.91 17.22 -16.19
C THR A 167 -12.67 17.81 -14.82
N ARG A 168 -12.12 17.00 -13.91
CA ARG A 168 -11.64 17.45 -12.60
C ARG A 168 -10.36 16.72 -12.24
N LEU A 169 -9.54 17.38 -11.42
CA LEU A 169 -8.33 16.79 -10.88
C LEU A 169 -8.68 16.07 -9.56
N VAL A 170 -8.39 14.77 -9.48
CA VAL A 170 -8.76 13.91 -8.34
C VAL A 170 -7.61 13.77 -7.35
N ALA A 171 -6.37 13.72 -7.84
CA ALA A 171 -5.19 13.58 -7.01
C ALA A 171 -3.97 14.20 -7.70
N THR A 172 -3.13 14.89 -6.93
CA THR A 172 -1.78 15.30 -7.34
C THR A 172 -0.73 14.52 -6.55
N GLN A 173 0.38 14.19 -7.20
CA GLN A 173 1.53 13.56 -6.55
C GLN A 173 2.82 14.15 -7.14
N ARG A 174 3.72 14.60 -6.27
CA ARG A 174 5.09 14.91 -6.68
C ARG A 174 5.88 13.60 -6.72
N ILE A 175 6.44 13.26 -7.89
CA ILE A 175 7.25 12.04 -8.03
C ILE A 175 8.69 12.33 -7.61
N ASP A 176 9.26 13.44 -8.07
CA ASP A 176 10.62 13.88 -7.73
C ASP A 176 10.75 15.41 -7.83
N ALA A 177 11.98 15.93 -7.83
CA ALA A 177 12.23 17.37 -7.90
C ALA A 177 11.62 18.01 -9.15
N ASP A 178 11.68 17.32 -10.28
CA ASP A 178 11.41 17.83 -11.62
C ASP A 178 10.15 17.22 -12.26
N ARG A 179 9.49 16.28 -11.58
CA ARG A 179 8.31 15.58 -12.09
C ARG A 179 7.12 15.59 -11.14
N LYS A 180 5.94 15.83 -11.70
CA LYS A 180 4.64 15.78 -11.03
C LYS A 180 3.68 14.94 -11.84
N ALA A 181 2.82 14.21 -11.16
CA ALA A 181 1.73 13.44 -11.75
C ALA A 181 0.39 13.89 -11.17
N ALA A 182 -0.65 13.87 -11.97
CA ALA A 182 -2.01 14.18 -11.58
C ALA A 182 -3.01 13.23 -12.24
N VAL A 183 -4.03 12.84 -11.50
CA VAL A 183 -5.13 12.02 -12.01
C VAL A 183 -6.27 12.93 -12.42
N ILE A 184 -6.64 12.87 -13.69
CA ILE A 184 -7.77 13.57 -14.29
C ILE A 184 -8.95 12.60 -14.38
N ALA A 185 -10.12 13.05 -13.95
CA ALA A 185 -11.37 12.31 -14.10
C ALA A 185 -12.40 13.12 -14.89
N ALA A 186 -13.27 12.43 -15.63
CA ALA A 186 -14.50 13.05 -16.11
C ALA A 186 -15.39 13.47 -14.93
N THR A 187 -16.07 14.60 -15.05
CA THR A 187 -17.04 15.04 -14.05
C THR A 187 -18.31 14.20 -14.08
N THR A 188 -18.67 13.70 -15.27
CA THR A 188 -19.85 12.85 -15.48
C THR A 188 -19.44 11.38 -15.46
N PRO A 189 -19.98 10.56 -14.53
CA PRO A 189 -19.75 9.12 -14.52
C PRO A 189 -20.11 8.45 -15.86
N GLY A 190 -19.29 7.49 -16.30
CA GLY A 190 -19.51 6.76 -17.56
C GLY A 190 -19.07 7.48 -18.83
N VAL A 191 -18.65 8.76 -18.75
CA VAL A 191 -18.14 9.52 -19.88
C VAL A 191 -16.61 9.44 -19.93
N PRO A 192 -15.98 9.20 -21.10
CA PRO A 192 -14.53 9.23 -21.21
C PRO A 192 -13.99 10.64 -20.93
N VAL A 193 -12.77 10.73 -20.40
CA VAL A 193 -12.04 12.00 -20.35
C VAL A 193 -11.88 12.49 -21.79
N PRO A 194 -12.29 13.74 -22.11
CA PRO A 194 -12.14 14.29 -23.44
C PRO A 194 -10.66 14.34 -23.83
N GLU A 195 -10.39 14.37 -25.13
CA GLU A 195 -9.04 14.57 -25.61
C GLU A 195 -8.52 15.95 -25.17
N ILE A 196 -7.40 15.95 -24.47
CA ILE A 196 -6.78 17.16 -23.92
C ILE A 196 -5.63 17.53 -24.84
N SER A 197 -5.75 18.66 -25.54
CA SER A 197 -4.70 19.15 -26.42
C SER A 197 -3.45 19.53 -25.61
N ILE A 198 -2.37 18.77 -25.80
CA ILE A 198 -1.07 19.02 -25.17
C ILE A 198 -0.55 20.40 -25.58
N THR A 199 -0.69 20.79 -26.84
CA THR A 199 -0.29 22.12 -27.34
C THR A 199 -1.00 23.26 -26.62
N ARG A 200 -2.32 23.18 -26.46
CA ARG A 200 -3.07 24.21 -25.72
C ARG A 200 -2.70 24.22 -24.24
N LEU A 201 -2.47 23.06 -23.64
CA LEU A 201 -2.08 22.93 -22.23
C LEU A 201 -0.67 23.47 -21.98
N SER A 202 0.26 23.19 -22.89
CA SER A 202 1.61 23.76 -22.94
C SER A 202 1.56 25.28 -23.00
N ALA A 203 0.79 25.84 -23.94
CA ALA A 203 0.61 27.28 -24.08
C ALA A 203 0.00 27.94 -22.83
N LEU A 204 -0.90 27.25 -22.13
CA LEU A 204 -1.52 27.77 -20.90
C LEU A 204 -0.57 27.72 -19.68
N THR A 205 0.27 26.70 -19.61
CA THR A 205 1.11 26.42 -18.43
C THR A 205 2.55 26.92 -18.56
N ASP A 206 2.95 27.34 -19.75
CA ASP A 206 4.35 27.65 -20.11
C ASP A 206 5.29 26.47 -19.86
N ILE A 207 4.82 25.26 -20.21
CA ILE A 207 5.57 24.01 -20.06
C ILE A 207 5.77 23.38 -21.43
N PRO A 208 7.02 23.08 -21.85
CA PRO A 208 7.31 22.43 -23.12
C PRO A 208 6.48 21.16 -23.36
N GLU A 209 6.01 20.96 -24.60
CA GLU A 209 5.14 19.82 -24.96
C GLU A 209 5.80 18.46 -24.70
N ASP A 210 7.12 18.37 -24.87
CA ASP A 210 7.90 17.15 -24.61
C ASP A 210 7.95 16.76 -23.12
N LYS A 211 7.53 17.67 -22.23
CA LYS A 211 7.42 17.44 -20.78
C LYS A 211 6.00 17.18 -20.31
N ILE A 212 5.01 17.16 -21.20
CA ILE A 212 3.61 16.88 -20.85
C ILE A 212 3.24 15.54 -21.47
N SER A 213 2.77 14.59 -20.66
CA SER A 213 2.16 13.35 -21.17
C SER A 213 0.80 13.11 -20.54
N ILE A 214 -0.13 12.58 -21.34
CA ILE A 214 -1.48 12.23 -20.91
C ILE A 214 -1.74 10.78 -21.31
N ASP A 215 -1.56 9.90 -20.34
CA ASP A 215 -1.56 8.45 -20.57
C ASP A 215 -2.78 7.78 -19.93
N PRO A 216 -3.29 6.67 -20.50
CA PRO A 216 -4.25 5.81 -19.82
C PRO A 216 -3.68 5.28 -18.50
N ILE A 217 -4.53 5.10 -17.49
CA ILE A 217 -4.13 4.44 -16.25
C ILE A 217 -4.38 2.93 -16.40
N PRO A 218 -3.36 2.06 -16.29
CA PRO A 218 -3.54 0.62 -16.40
C PRO A 218 -4.60 0.09 -15.41
N GLY A 219 -5.52 -0.73 -15.90
CA GLY A 219 -6.61 -1.29 -15.08
C GLY A 219 -7.72 -0.29 -14.73
N ARG A 220 -7.80 0.86 -15.40
CA ARG A 220 -8.89 1.84 -15.25
C ARG A 220 -9.55 2.15 -16.59
N GLY A 221 -10.86 2.40 -16.56
CA GLY A 221 -11.62 2.82 -17.73
C GLY A 221 -11.24 4.22 -18.23
N ALA A 222 -11.72 4.57 -19.43
CA ALA A 222 -11.42 5.84 -20.11
C ALA A 222 -11.90 7.09 -19.37
N GLY A 223 -12.70 6.95 -18.31
CA GLY A 223 -13.11 8.04 -17.41
C GLY A 223 -11.97 8.57 -16.52
N LEU A 224 -10.77 7.97 -16.58
CA LEU A 224 -9.58 8.41 -15.88
C LEU A 224 -8.37 8.49 -16.82
N ARG A 225 -7.54 9.53 -16.66
CA ARG A 225 -6.26 9.71 -17.35
C ARG A 225 -5.18 10.18 -16.37
N MET A 226 -3.94 9.82 -16.61
CA MET A 226 -2.78 10.31 -15.88
C MET A 226 -2.13 11.45 -16.67
N LEU A 227 -2.06 12.63 -16.07
CA LEU A 227 -1.24 13.74 -16.55
C LEU A 227 0.11 13.68 -15.85
N THR A 228 1.19 13.57 -16.62
CA THR A 228 2.56 13.68 -16.10
C THR A 228 3.20 14.94 -16.66
N ILE A 229 3.84 15.70 -15.77
CA ILE A 229 4.62 16.89 -16.09
C ILE A 229 6.06 16.64 -15.67
N GLY A 230 7.01 16.80 -16.59
CA GLY A 230 8.46 16.68 -16.36
C GLY A 230 9.15 15.77 -17.36
N LYS A 231 10.48 15.61 -17.24
CA LYS A 231 11.28 14.84 -18.21
C LYS A 231 10.84 13.37 -18.24
N LYS A 232 10.39 12.90 -19.41
CA LYS A 232 10.07 11.48 -19.62
C LYS A 232 11.35 10.67 -19.40
N ARG A 233 11.35 9.76 -18.43
CA ARG A 233 12.47 8.84 -18.23
C ARG A 233 12.37 7.81 -19.35
N GLY A 234 13.24 7.90 -20.35
CA GLY A 234 13.49 6.76 -21.21
C GLY A 234 13.85 5.57 -20.32
N ALA A 235 13.29 4.40 -20.58
CA ALA A 235 13.73 3.19 -19.89
C ALA A 235 15.24 3.07 -20.16
N SER A 236 16.06 3.19 -19.13
CA SER A 236 17.51 3.08 -19.30
C SER A 236 17.83 1.64 -19.70
N ALA A 237 18.93 1.44 -20.42
CA ALA A 237 19.41 0.10 -20.77
C ALA A 237 19.42 -0.82 -19.54
N ASP A 238 19.86 -0.29 -18.40
CA ASP A 238 19.87 -0.98 -17.11
C ASP A 238 18.48 -1.46 -16.63
N THR A 239 17.41 -0.69 -16.88
CA THR A 239 16.03 -1.07 -16.53
C THR A 239 15.54 -2.22 -17.43
N TRP A 240 15.91 -2.21 -18.70
CA TRP A 240 15.62 -3.32 -19.60
C TRP A 240 16.44 -4.57 -19.25
N THR A 241 17.69 -4.41 -18.83
CA THR A 241 18.51 -5.53 -18.33
C THR A 241 17.91 -6.16 -17.08
N GLU A 242 17.34 -5.37 -16.18
CA GLU A 242 16.68 -5.86 -14.96
C GLU A 242 15.34 -6.57 -15.24
N ILE A 243 14.56 -6.04 -16.21
CA ILE A 243 13.32 -6.70 -16.68
C ILE A 243 13.64 -8.00 -17.41
N ALA A 244 14.66 -8.01 -18.29
CA ALA A 244 15.08 -9.22 -18.99
C ALA A 244 15.54 -10.31 -17.99
N ARG A 245 16.33 -9.94 -16.98
CA ARG A 245 16.80 -10.87 -15.94
C ARG A 245 15.68 -11.47 -15.09
N SER A 246 14.61 -10.71 -14.83
CA SER A 246 13.51 -11.14 -13.95
C SER A 246 12.35 -11.82 -14.68
N ALA A 247 12.04 -11.42 -15.92
CA ALA A 247 10.89 -11.92 -16.67
C ALA A 247 11.25 -12.91 -17.78
N LEU A 248 12.50 -12.91 -18.27
CA LEU A 248 12.98 -13.75 -19.38
C LEU A 248 14.37 -14.36 -19.07
N PRO A 249 14.48 -15.24 -18.06
CA PRO A 249 15.76 -15.86 -17.72
C PRO A 249 16.32 -16.64 -18.93
N GLY A 250 17.48 -16.22 -19.43
CA GLY A 250 18.18 -16.83 -20.58
C GLY A 250 18.20 -15.98 -21.85
N VAL A 251 17.56 -14.81 -21.87
CA VAL A 251 17.61 -13.88 -23.02
C VAL A 251 18.63 -12.77 -22.73
N GLU A 252 19.70 -12.72 -23.53
CA GLU A 252 20.70 -11.64 -23.49
C GLU A 252 20.31 -10.56 -24.50
N LEU A 253 20.28 -9.31 -24.06
CA LEU A 253 19.92 -8.17 -24.90
C LEU A 253 21.16 -7.75 -25.69
N VAL A 254 21.28 -8.22 -26.94
CA VAL A 254 22.50 -8.06 -27.76
C VAL A 254 22.64 -6.64 -28.32
N GLU A 255 21.53 -5.97 -28.66
CA GLU A 255 21.60 -4.65 -29.29
C GLU A 255 20.27 -3.88 -29.13
N THR A 256 20.36 -2.57 -28.94
CA THR A 256 19.21 -1.65 -28.97
C THR A 256 19.40 -0.73 -30.18
N ASN A 257 18.62 -0.94 -31.24
CA ASN A 257 18.63 -0.04 -32.39
C ASN A 257 17.71 1.16 -32.13
N THR A 258 18.32 2.32 -31.91
CA THR A 258 17.61 3.61 -31.89
C THR A 258 17.51 4.11 -33.32
N TYR A 259 16.31 4.08 -33.89
CA TYR A 259 16.06 4.69 -35.20
C TYR A 259 15.84 6.20 -35.01
N GLU A 260 16.78 7.02 -35.50
CA GLU A 260 16.50 8.44 -35.74
C GLU A 260 15.70 8.56 -37.04
N LEU A 261 14.42 8.92 -36.90
CA LEU A 261 13.61 9.35 -38.04
C LEU A 261 14.12 10.71 -38.52
N LYS A 262 14.95 10.69 -39.55
CA LYS A 262 15.40 11.89 -40.26
C LYS A 262 14.17 12.56 -40.88
N GLU A 263 13.91 13.81 -40.50
CA GLU A 263 12.82 14.61 -41.06
C GLU A 263 12.86 14.58 -42.59
N LEU A 264 11.79 14.08 -43.21
CA LEU A 264 11.51 14.30 -44.62
C LEU A 264 11.12 15.78 -44.76
N ARG A 265 12.03 16.58 -45.33
CA ARG A 265 11.74 17.93 -45.82
C ARG A 265 10.84 17.88 -47.04
#